data_AF-A0A1G0N6H5-F1
#
_entry.id   AF-A0A1G0N6H5-F1
#
_cell.length_a   1.000
_cell.length_b   1.000
_cell.length_c   1.000
_cell.angle_alpha   90.00
_cell.angle_beta   90.00
_cell.angle_gamma   90.00
#
_symmetry.space_group_name_H-M   'P 1'
#
loop_
_entity.id
_entity.type
_entity.pdbx_description
1 polymer ?
#
loop_
_entity_poly.entity_id
_entity_poly.type
_entity_poly.pdbx_seq_one_letter_code
_entity_poly.pdbx_strand_id
1 'polypeptide(L)'
;MIVMQVVPRDGNVDVYRLLRSKVLHEATTWHWGNKAKTRLRHVNSKGYIDVRGADGVLVAHIHPNSPRDVFYLSEKFLGRLVAWFEEHLAAINVQFVPDVKRRKRRKRR
;
A
#
# COMPACT_ATOMS: atom_id res chain seq x y z
N MET A 1 -3.92 10.03 8.95
CA MET A 1 -3.66 8.84 8.12
C MET A 1 -2.61 9.20 7.07
N ILE A 2 -1.70 8.27 6.75
CA ILE A 2 -0.73 8.45 5.66
C ILE A 2 -1.32 7.86 4.38
N VAL A 3 -1.23 8.60 3.28
CA VAL A 3 -1.56 8.15 1.93
C VAL A 3 -0.32 8.30 1.06
N MET A 4 0.01 7.27 0.29
CA MET A 4 1.11 7.29 -0.66
C MET A 4 0.55 7.17 -2.08
N GLN A 5 1.03 8.00 -3.00
CA GLN A 5 0.78 7.87 -4.43
C GLN A 5 2.11 7.55 -5.10
N VAL A 6 2.18 6.40 -5.75
CA VAL A 6 3.37 5.92 -6.43
C VAL A 6 3.14 6.09 -7.93
N VAL A 7 3.87 7.03 -8.51
CA VAL A 7 3.71 7.47 -9.89
C VAL A 7 4.69 6.71 -10.78
N PRO A 8 4.21 6.02 -11.83
CA PRO A 8 5.08 5.32 -12.76
C PRO A 8 5.96 6.29 -13.56
N ARG A 9 7.08 5.80 -14.05
CA ARG A 9 8.00 6.56 -14.91
C ARG A 9 7.41 6.89 -16.27
N ASP A 10 6.62 5.96 -16.80
CA ASP A 10 5.96 6.08 -18.10
C ASP A 10 4.50 5.57 -18.02
N GLY A 11 3.70 5.92 -19.03
CA GLY A 11 2.28 5.54 -19.09
C GLY A 11 2.01 4.07 -19.41
N ASN A 12 3.03 3.27 -19.72
CA ASN A 12 2.89 1.84 -20.00
C ASN A 12 3.11 0.99 -18.74
N VAL A 13 3.73 1.56 -17.70
CA VAL A 13 3.95 0.91 -16.42
C VAL A 13 2.71 1.02 -15.53
N ASP A 14 2.20 -0.13 -15.08
CA ASP A 14 1.18 -0.23 -14.03
C ASP A 14 1.83 -0.71 -12.73
N VAL A 15 2.10 0.23 -11.82
CA VAL A 15 2.78 -0.07 -10.55
C VAL A 15 1.96 -1.01 -9.67
N TYR A 16 0.63 -0.93 -9.73
CA TYR A 16 -0.23 -1.83 -8.97
C TYR A 16 -0.10 -3.26 -9.47
N ARG A 17 -0.05 -3.48 -10.79
CA ARG A 17 0.21 -4.82 -11.36
C ARG A 17 1.60 -5.33 -11.02
N LEU A 18 2.63 -4.48 -11.08
CA LEU A 18 3.99 -4.83 -10.68
C LEU A 18 4.03 -5.28 -9.21
N LEU A 19 3.47 -4.48 -8.29
CA LEU A 19 3.37 -4.84 -6.88
C LEU A 19 2.60 -6.15 -6.67
N ARG A 20 1.47 -6.32 -7.37
CA ARG A 20 0.65 -7.54 -7.31
C ARG A 20 1.44 -8.77 -7.67
N SER A 21 2.17 -8.72 -8.79
CA SER A 21 3.03 -9.81 -9.26
C SER A 21 4.16 -10.09 -8.26
N LYS A 22 4.91 -9.05 -7.87
CA LYS A 22 6.05 -9.15 -6.95
C LYS A 22 5.67 -9.82 -5.62
N VAL A 23 4.53 -9.42 -5.05
CA VAL A 23 4.05 -9.98 -3.78
C VAL A 23 3.56 -11.42 -3.92
N LEU A 24 3.05 -11.84 -5.08
CA LEU A 24 2.59 -13.21 -5.28
C LEU A 24 3.73 -14.21 -5.48
N HIS A 25 4.82 -13.76 -6.09
CA HIS A 25 5.84 -14.66 -6.60
C HIS A 25 7.17 -14.57 -5.85
N GLU A 26 7.49 -13.42 -5.24
CA GLU A 26 8.85 -13.16 -4.76
C GLU A 26 8.89 -12.60 -3.32
N ALA A 27 7.85 -11.92 -2.85
CA ALA A 27 7.89 -11.30 -1.53
C ALA A 27 7.78 -12.33 -0.40
N THR A 28 8.74 -12.30 0.52
CA THR A 28 8.77 -13.19 1.71
C THR A 28 8.10 -12.58 2.94
N THR A 29 8.14 -11.26 3.05
CA THR A 29 7.72 -10.49 4.24
C THR A 29 6.39 -9.77 4.05
N TRP A 30 5.85 -9.81 2.84
CA TRP A 30 4.61 -9.15 2.45
C TRP A 30 3.65 -10.16 1.83
N HIS A 31 2.38 -10.04 2.15
CA HIS A 31 1.35 -10.93 1.61
C HIS A 31 0.01 -10.20 1.41
N TRP A 32 -0.81 -10.74 0.52
CA TRP A 32 -2.16 -10.27 0.28
C TRP A 32 -3.12 -10.77 1.36
N GLY A 33 -3.74 -9.86 2.11
CA GLY A 33 -4.72 -10.16 3.15
C GLY A 33 -6.15 -10.39 2.66
N ASN A 34 -6.41 -10.30 1.35
CA ASN A 34 -7.71 -10.58 0.74
C ASN A 34 -7.58 -11.14 -0.69
N LYS A 35 -8.61 -11.89 -1.15
CA LYS A 35 -8.65 -12.47 -2.51
C LYS A 35 -8.58 -11.43 -3.63
N ALA A 36 -9.15 -10.24 -3.38
CA ALA A 36 -9.10 -9.12 -4.31
C ALA A 36 -7.69 -8.50 -4.46
N LYS A 37 -6.74 -8.86 -3.59
CA LYS A 37 -5.35 -8.38 -3.58
C LYS A 37 -5.26 -6.84 -3.50
N THR A 38 -6.13 -6.26 -2.69
CA THR A 38 -6.12 -4.82 -2.39
C THR A 38 -5.65 -4.52 -0.98
N ARG A 39 -5.56 -5.53 -0.09
CA ARG A 39 -5.03 -5.36 1.26
C ARG A 39 -3.67 -6.00 1.34
N LEU A 40 -2.63 -5.18 1.42
CA LEU A 40 -1.26 -5.62 1.61
C LEU A 40 -0.93 -5.66 3.11
N ARG A 41 -0.28 -6.73 3.57
CA ARG A 41 0.11 -6.92 4.98
C ARG A 41 1.58 -7.28 5.10
N HIS A 42 2.20 -6.77 6.15
CA HIS A 42 3.56 -7.14 6.54
C HIS A 42 3.51 -8.17 7.68
N VAL A 43 4.39 -9.16 7.66
CA VAL A 43 4.40 -10.26 8.67
C VAL A 43 4.54 -9.79 10.12
N ASN A 44 5.25 -8.67 10.35
CA ASN A 44 5.49 -8.13 11.69
C ASN A 44 4.49 -7.04 12.11
N SER A 45 3.41 -6.84 11.36
CA SER A 45 2.39 -5.84 11.67
C SER A 45 1.00 -6.46 11.66
N LYS A 46 0.14 -6.01 12.59
CA LYS A 46 -1.29 -6.35 12.57
C LYS A 46 -2.11 -5.37 11.72
N GLY A 47 -1.51 -4.26 11.29
CA GLY A 47 -2.10 -3.31 10.35
C GLY A 47 -2.11 -3.83 8.91
N TYR A 48 -2.57 -3.00 7.99
CA TYR A 48 -2.56 -3.30 6.57
C TYR A 48 -2.46 -2.02 5.74
N ILE A 49 -2.21 -2.16 4.45
CA ILE A 49 -2.22 -1.08 3.47
C ILE A 49 -3.32 -1.38 2.45
N ASP A 50 -4.28 -0.48 2.28
CA ASP A 50 -5.27 -0.58 1.20
C ASP A 50 -4.66 0.03 -0.07
N VAL A 51 -4.32 -0.82 -1.03
CA VAL A 51 -3.72 -0.44 -2.31
C VAL A 51 -4.74 -0.53 -3.43
N ARG A 52 -4.71 0.46 -4.32
CA ARG A 52 -5.53 0.53 -5.54
C ARG A 52 -4.71 1.08 -6.70
N GLY A 53 -4.99 0.61 -7.90
CA GLY A 53 -4.50 1.23 -9.12
C GLY A 53 -5.48 2.28 -9.63
N ALA A 54 -4.97 3.39 -10.15
CA ALA A 54 -5.71 4.39 -10.92
C ALA A 54 -4.80 4.86 -12.06
N ASP A 55 -5.09 4.45 -13.29
CA ASP A 55 -4.31 4.81 -14.49
C ASP A 55 -2.79 4.63 -14.33
N GLY A 56 -2.39 3.43 -13.87
CA GLY A 56 -0.99 3.07 -13.63
C GLY A 56 -0.38 3.58 -12.32
N VAL A 57 -0.98 4.61 -11.70
CA VAL A 57 -0.60 5.11 -10.37
C VAL A 57 -1.11 4.15 -9.30
N LEU A 58 -0.23 3.78 -8.38
CA LEU A 58 -0.62 3.04 -7.18
C LEU A 58 -0.94 4.01 -6.04
N VAL A 59 -2.15 3.93 -5.50
CA VAL A 59 -2.57 4.67 -4.31
C VAL A 59 -2.65 3.72 -3.13
N ALA A 60 -1.89 4.01 -2.08
CA ALA A 60 -1.78 3.21 -0.87
C ALA A 60 -2.24 3.99 0.36
N HIS A 61 -3.24 3.47 1.07
CA HIS A 61 -3.73 4.03 2.33
C HIS A 61 -3.24 3.18 3.50
N ILE A 62 -2.47 3.79 4.40
CA ILE A 62 -1.88 3.09 5.54
C ILE A 62 -2.92 2.97 6.65
N HIS A 63 -3.31 1.73 6.96
CA HIS A 63 -4.23 1.40 8.05
C HIS A 63 -3.46 0.70 9.19
N PRO A 64 -2.87 1.48 10.11
CA PRO A 64 -2.13 0.92 11.24
C PRO A 64 -3.05 0.18 12.23
N ASN A 65 -2.51 -0.78 12.97
CA ASN A 65 -3.20 -1.30 14.15
C ASN A 65 -2.94 -0.46 15.42
N SER A 66 -1.79 0.23 15.49
CA SER A 66 -1.43 1.14 16.58
C SER A 66 -0.67 2.37 16.05
N PRO A 67 -0.57 3.49 16.78
CA PRO A 67 0.14 4.67 16.29
C PRO A 67 1.60 4.43 15.87
N ARG A 68 2.31 3.54 16.59
CA ARG A 68 3.70 3.15 16.26
C ARG A 68 3.81 2.40 14.93
N ASP A 69 2.74 1.72 14.54
CA ASP A 69 2.65 0.90 13.32
C ASP A 69 2.54 1.76 12.05
N VAL A 70 2.11 3.03 12.18
CA VAL A 70 2.01 3.97 11.04
C VAL A 70 3.37 4.16 10.39
N PHE A 71 4.36 4.57 11.19
CA PHE A 71 5.71 4.82 10.70
C PHE A 71 6.34 3.54 10.19
N TYR A 72 6.19 2.45 10.95
CA TYR A 72 6.72 1.14 10.57
C TYR A 72 6.22 0.66 9.20
N LEU A 73 4.90 0.62 8.99
CA LEU A 73 4.33 0.18 7.71
C LEU A 73 4.74 1.10 6.57
N SER A 74 4.75 2.41 6.82
CA SER A 74 5.11 3.41 5.81
C SER A 74 6.56 3.27 5.37
N GLU A 75 7.49 3.19 6.33
CA GLU A 75 8.93 3.03 6.08
C GLU A 75 9.21 1.73 5.31
N LYS A 76 8.70 0.59 5.80
CA LYS A 76 8.96 -0.70 5.15
C LYS A 76 8.35 -0.77 3.76
N PHE A 77 7.17 -0.20 3.57
CA PHE A 77 6.53 -0.19 2.26
C PHE A 77 7.29 0.70 1.27
N LEU A 78 7.65 1.92 1.68
CA LEU A 78 8.45 2.85 0.88
C LEU A 78 9.78 2.21 0.47
N GLY A 79 10.50 1.62 1.42
CA GLY A 79 11.77 0.94 1.13
C GLY A 79 11.63 -0.21 0.13
N ARG A 80 10.53 -0.97 0.17
CA ARG A 80 10.27 -2.03 -0.83
C ARG A 80 9.89 -1.47 -2.19
N LEU A 81 9.12 -0.40 -2.26
CA LEU A 81 8.77 0.24 -3.53
C LEU A 81 10.03 0.71 -4.26
N VAL A 82 10.93 1.40 -3.55
CA VAL A 82 12.22 1.82 -4.11
C VAL A 82 13.05 0.60 -4.50
N ALA A 83 13.28 -0.35 -3.59
CA ALA A 83 14.14 -1.50 -3.85
C ALA A 83 13.63 -2.44 -4.96
N TRP A 84 12.32 -2.53 -5.19
CA TRP A 84 11.76 -3.42 -6.21
C TRP A 84 11.53 -2.74 -7.55
N PHE A 85 11.28 -1.44 -7.56
CA PHE A 85 10.75 -0.75 -8.73
C PHE A 85 11.50 0.53 -9.08
N GLU A 86 12.69 0.79 -8.53
CA GLU A 86 13.49 2.00 -8.75
C GLU A 86 13.44 2.53 -10.19
N GLU A 87 13.70 1.66 -11.18
CA GLU A 87 13.75 2.04 -12.60
C GLU A 87 12.38 2.41 -13.21
N HIS A 88 11.29 1.97 -12.57
CA HIS A 88 9.91 2.07 -13.03
C HIS A 88 9.14 3.23 -12.38
N LEU A 89 9.74 3.94 -11.42
CA LEU A 89 9.06 4.99 -10.66
C LEU A 89 9.56 6.39 -11.07
N ALA A 90 8.63 7.32 -11.29
CA ALA A 90 8.94 8.75 -11.41
C ALA A 90 8.98 9.43 -10.03
N ALA A 91 8.01 9.11 -9.17
CA ALA A 91 7.86 9.77 -7.89
C ALA A 91 7.05 8.92 -6.89
N ILE A 92 7.27 9.19 -5.60
CA ILE A 92 6.42 8.70 -4.52
C ILE A 92 5.98 9.90 -3.68
N ASN A 93 4.70 10.27 -3.80
CA ASN A 93 4.12 11.38 -3.05
C ASN A 93 3.55 10.87 -1.73
N VAL A 94 3.96 11.46 -0.61
CA VAL A 94 3.46 11.11 0.74
C VAL A 94 2.59 12.24 1.27
N GLN A 95 1.37 11.90 1.65
CA GLN A 95 0.37 12.85 2.14
C GLN A 95 -0.08 12.49 3.55
N PHE A 96 -0.21 13.51 4.41
CA PHE A 96 -0.77 13.38 5.75
C PHE A 96 -2.19 13.94 5.74
N VAL A 97 -3.18 13.05 5.75
CA VAL A 97 -4.60 13.43 5.71
C VAL A 97 -5.26 13.22 7.06
N PRO A 98 -6.28 14.02 7.43
CA PRO A 98 -7.07 13.76 8.62
C PRO A 98 -7.65 12.34 8.62
N ASP A 99 -7.60 11.67 9.77
CA ASP A 99 -8.17 10.32 9.88
C ASP A 99 -9.69 10.41 10.05
N VAL A 100 -10.41 10.28 8.93
CA VAL A 100 -11.88 10.27 8.96
C VAL A 100 -12.32 8.91 9.47
N LYS A 101 -12.59 8.81 10.78
CA LYS A 101 -13.10 7.58 11.42
C LYS A 101 -14.30 7.04 10.62
N ARG A 102 -14.13 5.93 9.92
CA ARG A 102 -15.22 5.26 9.20
C ARG A 102 -16.33 4.94 10.20
N ARG A 103 -17.52 5.55 10.03
CA ARG A 103 -18.72 5.24 10.82
C ARG A 103 -18.91 3.72 10.84
N LYS A 104 -18.87 3.11 12.03
CA LYS A 104 -19.20 1.68 12.20
C LYS A 104 -20.60 1.45 11.63
N ARG A 105 -20.71 0.66 10.56
CA ARG A 105 -22.02 0.20 10.06
C ARG A 105 -22.70 -0.54 11.21
N ARG A 106 -23.82 0.01 11.71
CA ARG A 106 -24.69 -0.67 12.67
C ARG A 106 -25.13 -1.99 12.03
N LYS A 107 -24.76 -3.10 12.65
CA LYS A 107 -25.21 -4.45 12.27
C LYS A 107 -26.73 -4.45 12.49
N ARG A 108 -27.54 -4.47 11.42
CA ARG A 108 -28.98 -4.77 11.53
C ARG A 108 -29.05 -6.22 12.02
N ARG A 109 -29.51 -6.40 13.26
CA ARG A 109 -30.02 -7.67 13.77
C ARG A 109 -31.47 -7.80 13.31
#